data_AF-A0A4Q2RL92-F1
#
_entry.id   AF-A0A4Q2RL92-F1
#
_cell.length_a   1.000
_cell.length_b   1.000
_cell.length_c   1.000
_cell.angle_alpha   90.00
_cell.angle_beta   90.00
_cell.angle_gamma   90.00
#
_symmetry.space_group_name_H-M   'P 1'
#
loop_
_entity.id
_entity.type
_entity.pdbx_description
1 polymer ?
#
loop_
_entity_poly.entity_id
_entity_poly.type
_entity_poly.pdbx_seq_one_letter_code
_entity_poly.pdbx_strand_id
1 'polypeptide(L)'
;MTKHSAFWDDLAGDLEDPGFLREYVAESMRIATIDAIVNALDDAREAAGLSKAELARAIQVEPATIRRLFSSDKTNPTLGTLAEVAAALGLRITVEPMGKDERTQVTGPLLEGRVADPKKLAKHLDTLRTRKTKVPA
;
A
#
# COMPACT_ATOMS: atom_id res chain seq x y z
N MET A 1 -0.87 -16.91 28.09
CA MET A 1 -1.66 -15.83 27.46
C MET A 1 -0.87 -15.31 26.27
N THR A 2 -1.44 -15.41 25.08
CA THR A 2 -0.77 -15.20 23.78
C THR A 2 -0.48 -13.72 23.55
N LYS A 3 0.81 -13.34 23.42
CA LYS A 3 1.29 -11.97 23.16
C LYS A 3 0.55 -11.25 22.01
N HIS A 4 0.04 -12.00 21.04
CA HIS A 4 -0.75 -11.46 19.95
C HIS A 4 -2.06 -10.79 20.39
N SER A 5 -2.74 -11.26 21.45
CA SER A 5 -3.99 -10.64 21.92
C SER A 5 -3.73 -9.26 22.49
N ALA A 6 -2.73 -9.14 23.38
CA ALA A 6 -2.42 -7.90 24.07
C ALA A 6 -2.10 -6.76 23.09
N PHE A 7 -1.34 -7.03 22.03
CA PHE A 7 -1.07 -6.04 20.98
C PHE A 7 -2.35 -5.50 20.32
N TRP A 8 -3.28 -6.38 19.95
CA TRP A 8 -4.54 -5.96 19.34
C TRP A 8 -5.47 -5.24 20.31
N ASP A 9 -5.38 -5.57 21.60
CA ASP A 9 -6.15 -4.93 22.65
C ASP A 9 -5.63 -3.50 22.90
N ASP A 10 -4.32 -3.31 22.96
CA ASP A 10 -3.67 -2.00 23.09
C ASP A 10 -3.97 -1.10 21.90
N LEU A 11 -3.74 -1.61 20.67
CA LEU A 11 -4.03 -0.87 19.45
C LEU A 11 -5.51 -0.50 19.33
N ALA A 12 -6.42 -1.36 19.79
CA ALA A 12 -7.85 -1.06 19.77
C ALA A 12 -8.19 0.12 20.70
N GLY A 13 -7.50 0.25 21.84
CA GLY A 13 -7.63 1.41 22.73
C GLY A 13 -7.13 2.69 22.06
N ASP A 14 -5.97 2.65 21.41
CA ASP A 14 -5.41 3.83 20.71
C ASP A 14 -6.34 4.31 19.58
N LEU A 15 -7.00 3.38 18.88
CA LEU A 15 -7.95 3.69 17.80
C LEU A 15 -9.26 4.35 18.27
N GLU A 16 -9.50 4.46 19.58
CA GLU A 16 -10.60 5.29 20.13
C GLU A 16 -10.29 6.79 20.02
N ASP A 17 -9.01 7.18 19.96
CA ASP A 17 -8.62 8.57 19.70
C ASP A 17 -8.86 8.94 18.23
N PRO A 18 -9.68 9.97 17.93
CA PRO A 18 -10.01 10.34 16.55
C PRO A 18 -8.81 10.84 15.73
N GLY A 19 -7.75 11.35 16.37
CA GLY A 19 -6.53 11.79 15.69
C GLY A 19 -5.71 10.59 15.24
N PHE A 20 -5.39 9.72 16.18
CA PHE A 20 -4.66 8.47 15.96
C PHE A 20 -5.38 7.56 14.96
N LEU A 21 -6.71 7.40 15.09
CA LEU A 21 -7.51 6.61 14.16
C LEU A 21 -7.32 7.07 12.70
N ARG A 22 -7.42 8.38 12.46
CA ARG A 22 -7.30 8.92 11.10
C ARG A 22 -5.90 8.73 10.55
N GLU A 23 -4.88 9.00 11.37
CA GLU A 23 -3.49 8.80 11.00
C GLU A 23 -3.21 7.34 10.66
N TYR A 24 -3.62 6.41 11.53
CA TYR A 24 -3.42 4.98 11.37
C TYR A 24 -4.11 4.43 10.10
N VAL A 25 -5.35 4.84 9.84
CA VAL A 25 -6.09 4.42 8.63
C VAL A 25 -5.43 5.00 7.38
N ALA A 26 -5.11 6.30 7.36
CA ALA A 26 -4.49 6.94 6.21
C ALA A 26 -3.11 6.37 5.89
N GLU A 27 -2.29 6.12 6.91
CA GLU A 27 -0.97 5.49 6.76
C GLU A 27 -1.09 4.06 6.24
N SER A 28 -1.99 3.27 6.81
CA SER A 28 -2.21 1.88 6.38
C SER A 28 -2.63 1.80 4.92
N MET A 29 -3.53 2.69 4.48
CA MET A 29 -3.95 2.76 3.09
C MET A 29 -2.83 3.25 2.16
N ARG A 30 -2.01 4.22 2.59
CA ARG A 30 -0.87 4.69 1.81
C ARG A 30 0.13 3.57 1.55
N ILE A 31 0.52 2.86 2.60
CA ILE A 31 1.45 1.73 2.52
C ILE A 31 0.89 0.67 1.57
N ALA A 32 -0.34 0.20 1.82
CA ALA A 32 -0.96 -0.85 1.00
C ALA A 32 -1.09 -0.44 -0.48
N THR A 33 -1.41 0.83 -0.76
CA THR A 33 -1.53 1.33 -2.14
C THR A 33 -0.19 1.38 -2.86
N ILE A 34 0.85 1.93 -2.21
CA ILE A 34 2.19 2.01 -2.80
C ILE A 34 2.72 0.61 -3.08
N ASP A 35 2.61 -0.30 -2.11
CA ASP A 35 3.08 -1.68 -2.25
C ASP A 35 2.33 -2.40 -3.39
N ALA A 36 1.02 -2.25 -3.47
CA ALA A 36 0.23 -2.87 -4.54
C ALA A 36 0.68 -2.38 -5.92
N ILE A 37 0.84 -1.07 -6.10
CA ILE A 37 1.25 -0.47 -7.38
C ILE A 37 2.69 -0.88 -7.74
N VAL A 38 3.65 -0.69 -6.83
CA VAL A 38 5.07 -0.99 -7.08
C VAL A 38 5.24 -2.44 -7.47
N ASN A 39 4.61 -3.35 -6.73
CA ASN A 39 4.77 -4.76 -7.03
C ASN A 39 4.05 -5.13 -8.34
N ALA A 40 2.89 -4.55 -8.67
CA ALA A 40 2.25 -4.78 -9.96
C ALA A 40 3.10 -4.27 -11.15
N LEU A 41 3.80 -3.15 -10.96
CA LEU A 41 4.74 -2.62 -11.95
C LEU A 41 5.99 -3.51 -12.09
N ASP A 42 6.49 -4.09 -11.00
CA ASP A 42 7.62 -5.03 -11.07
C ASP A 42 7.20 -6.34 -11.77
N ASP A 43 6.03 -6.89 -11.43
CA ASP A 43 5.44 -8.07 -12.09
C ASP A 43 5.29 -7.82 -13.61
N ALA A 44 4.78 -6.66 -14.01
CA ALA A 44 4.64 -6.28 -15.42
C ALA A 44 5.98 -6.07 -16.13
N ARG A 45 6.98 -5.50 -15.43
CA ARG A 45 8.35 -5.37 -15.94
C ARG A 45 8.95 -6.76 -16.23
N GLU A 46 8.77 -7.71 -15.32
CA GLU A 46 9.26 -9.08 -15.49
C GLU A 46 8.57 -9.80 -16.64
N ALA A 47 7.24 -9.67 -16.76
CA ALA A 47 6.48 -10.21 -17.88
C ALA A 47 6.90 -9.64 -19.24
N ALA A 48 7.33 -8.37 -19.27
CA ALA A 48 7.87 -7.71 -20.46
C ALA A 48 9.35 -8.08 -20.76
N GLY A 49 10.01 -8.85 -19.89
CA GLY A 49 11.43 -9.21 -20.04
C GLY A 49 12.39 -8.02 -19.89
N LEU A 50 11.94 -6.90 -19.31
CA LEU A 50 12.74 -5.68 -19.19
C LEU A 50 13.59 -5.72 -17.91
N SER A 51 14.89 -5.45 -18.03
CA SER A 51 15.73 -5.20 -16.87
C SER A 51 15.40 -3.85 -16.21
N LYS A 52 15.71 -3.73 -14.91
CA LYS A 52 15.59 -2.45 -14.17
C LYS A 52 16.39 -1.31 -14.83
N ALA A 53 17.50 -1.62 -15.51
CA ALA A 53 18.32 -0.64 -16.21
C ALA A 53 17.75 -0.22 -17.58
N GLU A 54 17.05 -1.13 -18.27
CA GLU A 54 16.33 -0.79 -19.51
C GLU A 54 15.14 0.12 -19.21
N LEU A 55 14.37 -0.21 -18.17
CA LEU A 55 13.26 0.64 -17.73
C LEU A 55 13.73 2.04 -17.31
N ALA A 56 14.84 2.14 -16.56
CA ALA A 56 15.41 3.43 -16.18
C ALA A 56 15.78 4.29 -17.40
N ARG A 57 16.38 3.67 -18.43
CA ARG A 57 16.70 4.35 -19.69
C ARG A 57 15.45 4.80 -20.46
N ALA A 58 14.40 3.97 -20.47
CA ALA A 58 13.15 4.26 -21.17
C ALA A 58 12.46 5.52 -20.63
N ILE A 59 12.55 5.78 -19.31
CA ILE A 59 11.98 6.97 -18.68
C ILE A 59 13.00 8.06 -18.35
N GLN A 60 14.24 7.93 -18.85
CA GLN A 60 15.33 8.91 -18.67
C GLN A 60 15.67 9.23 -17.20
N VAL A 61 15.66 8.23 -16.32
CA VAL A 61 16.09 8.37 -14.91
C VAL A 61 17.34 7.55 -14.60
N GLU A 62 17.98 7.87 -13.48
CA GLU A 62 19.11 7.10 -12.97
C GLU A 62 18.71 5.66 -12.64
N PRO A 63 19.51 4.64 -13.04
CA PRO A 63 19.24 3.24 -12.71
C PRO A 63 19.10 2.96 -11.20
N ALA A 64 19.76 3.75 -10.35
CA ALA A 64 19.61 3.66 -8.90
C ALA A 64 18.18 3.98 -8.43
N THR A 65 17.47 4.88 -9.12
CA THR A 65 16.08 5.24 -8.82
C THR A 65 15.15 4.04 -9.00
N ILE A 66 15.27 3.33 -10.12
CA ILE A 66 14.48 2.12 -10.41
C ILE A 66 14.86 0.95 -9.49
N ARG A 67 16.15 0.77 -9.19
CA ARG A 67 16.57 -0.26 -8.22
C ARG A 67 15.97 -0.01 -6.84
N ARG A 68 16.01 1.24 -6.36
CA ARG A 68 15.38 1.61 -5.09
C ARG A 68 13.88 1.37 -5.11
N LEU A 69 13.21 1.74 -6.20
CA LEU A 69 11.76 1.55 -6.38
C LEU A 69 11.34 0.08 -6.19
N PHE A 70 12.12 -0.88 -6.70
CA PHE A 70 11.77 -2.31 -6.68
C PHE A 70 12.57 -3.15 -5.69
N SER A 71 13.28 -2.55 -4.74
CA SER A 71 14.12 -3.33 -3.81
C SER A 71 14.15 -2.78 -2.40
N SER A 72 13.46 -1.67 -2.11
CA SER A 72 13.35 -1.15 -0.76
C SER A 72 11.98 -1.50 -0.18
N ASP A 73 11.98 -2.01 1.05
CA ASP A 73 10.74 -2.29 1.81
C ASP A 73 9.96 -1.01 2.19
N LYS A 74 10.59 0.16 2.04
CA LYS A 74 10.03 1.47 2.36
C LYS A 74 10.33 2.47 1.24
N THR A 75 9.67 2.31 0.10
CA THR A 75 9.72 3.32 -0.96
C THR A 75 8.62 4.36 -0.74
N ASN A 76 8.94 5.62 -1.05
CA ASN A 76 7.94 6.69 -1.11
C ASN A 76 8.04 7.37 -2.49
N PRO A 77 7.69 6.66 -3.58
CA PRO A 77 7.75 7.22 -4.92
C PRO A 77 6.70 8.29 -5.10
N THR A 78 6.97 9.24 -5.99
CA THR A 78 5.93 10.19 -6.42
C THR A 78 4.95 9.51 -7.36
N LEU A 79 3.70 9.98 -7.40
CA LEU A 79 2.72 9.52 -8.39
C LEU A 79 3.21 9.74 -9.83
N GLY A 80 3.96 10.82 -10.08
CA GLY A 80 4.58 11.10 -11.38
C GLY A 80 5.54 9.98 -11.81
N THR A 81 6.45 9.58 -10.93
CA THR A 81 7.37 8.46 -11.19
C THR A 81 6.63 7.15 -11.44
N LEU A 82 5.58 6.86 -10.67
CA LEU A 82 4.77 5.66 -10.88
C LEU A 82 4.05 5.68 -12.24
N ALA A 83 3.54 6.84 -12.65
CA ALA A 83 2.86 7.01 -13.94
C ALA A 83 3.83 6.87 -15.12
N GLU A 84 5.04 7.41 -15.02
CA GLU A 84 6.09 7.27 -16.04
C GLU A 84 6.51 5.79 -16.21
N VAL A 85 6.74 5.09 -15.10
CA VAL A 85 7.05 3.65 -15.12
C VAL A 85 5.89 2.86 -15.73
N ALA A 86 4.64 3.15 -15.33
CA ALA A 86 3.47 2.50 -15.90
C ALA A 86 3.40 2.71 -17.42
N ALA A 87 3.60 3.94 -17.90
CA ALA A 87 3.56 4.26 -19.33
C ALA A 87 4.64 3.50 -20.12
N ALA A 88 5.86 3.39 -19.60
CA ALA A 88 6.94 2.62 -20.22
C ALA A 88 6.63 1.10 -20.30
N LEU A 89 5.74 0.61 -19.43
CA LEU A 89 5.27 -0.78 -19.42
C LEU A 89 3.94 -0.97 -20.18
N GLY A 90 3.42 0.07 -20.85
CA GLY A 90 2.13 0.01 -21.54
C GLY A 90 0.91 -0.03 -20.61
N LEU A 91 1.08 0.44 -19.37
CA LEU A 91 0.07 0.48 -18.32
C LEU A 91 -0.39 1.91 -18.02
N ARG A 92 -1.50 2.03 -17.31
CA ARG A 92 -2.01 3.29 -16.75
C ARG A 92 -2.49 3.07 -15.32
N ILE A 93 -2.35 4.10 -14.49
CA ILE A 93 -2.92 4.13 -13.14
C ILE A 93 -4.32 4.73 -13.23
N THR A 94 -5.29 4.09 -12.59
CA THR A 94 -6.70 4.51 -12.60
C THR A 94 -7.25 4.53 -11.18
N VAL A 95 -8.26 5.37 -10.94
CA VAL A 95 -9.02 5.37 -9.70
C VAL A 95 -10.33 4.61 -9.91
N GLU A 96 -10.67 3.75 -8.95
CA GLU A 96 -11.93 3.02 -8.95
C GLU A 96 -12.67 3.20 -7.62
N PRO A 97 -14.00 3.08 -7.60
CA PRO A 97 -14.74 3.13 -6.35
C PRO A 97 -14.39 1.93 -5.46
N MET A 98 -14.04 2.19 -4.20
CA MET A 98 -13.95 1.17 -3.17
C MET A 98 -15.28 0.44 -2.99
N GLY A 99 -15.21 -0.86 -2.68
CA GLY A 99 -16.37 -1.68 -2.34
C GLY A 99 -17.09 -1.14 -1.09
N LYS A 100 -18.37 -1.48 -0.91
CA LYS A 100 -19.18 -0.99 0.23
C LYS A 100 -18.53 -1.31 1.59
N ASP A 101 -18.00 -2.51 1.74
CA ASP A 101 -17.38 -2.97 2.99
C ASP A 101 -16.04 -2.27 3.26
N GLU A 102 -15.28 -1.99 2.21
CA GLU A 102 -14.01 -1.25 2.31
C GLU A 102 -14.27 0.22 2.65
N ARG A 103 -15.24 0.88 2.01
CA ARG A 103 -15.66 2.24 2.38
C ARG A 103 -16.10 2.34 3.83
N THR A 104 -16.78 1.32 4.34
CA THR A 104 -17.20 1.27 5.75
C THR A 104 -15.99 1.20 6.70
N GLN A 105 -14.93 0.51 6.30
CA GLN A 105 -13.73 0.30 7.13
C GLN A 105 -12.66 1.38 6.93
N VAL A 106 -12.66 2.10 5.81
CA VAL A 106 -11.65 3.10 5.49
C VAL A 106 -12.26 4.50 5.49
N THR A 107 -13.21 4.76 4.59
CA THR A 107 -13.81 6.08 4.41
C THR A 107 -14.59 6.54 5.64
N GLY A 108 -15.39 5.64 6.24
CA GLY A 108 -16.17 5.93 7.45
C GLY A 108 -15.29 6.44 8.60
N PRO A 109 -14.30 5.66 9.06
CA PRO A 109 -13.38 6.09 10.12
C PRO A 109 -12.64 7.39 9.83
N LEU A 110 -12.21 7.62 8.59
CA LEU A 110 -11.53 8.86 8.19
C LEU A 110 -12.43 10.09 8.35
N LEU A 111 -13.68 9.99 7.88
CA LEU A 111 -14.64 11.10 7.91
C LEU A 111 -15.24 11.31 9.30
N GLU A 112 -15.66 10.23 9.96
CA GLU A 112 -16.39 10.28 11.22
C GLU A 112 -15.47 10.40 12.43
N GLY A 113 -14.19 10.01 12.30
CA GLY A 113 -13.25 10.00 13.42
C GLY A 113 -13.61 8.98 14.51
N ARG A 114 -14.38 7.94 14.16
CA ARG A 114 -14.75 6.85 15.06
C ARG A 114 -14.99 5.57 14.27
N VAL A 115 -14.89 4.42 14.94
CA VAL A 115 -15.17 3.10 14.37
C VAL A 115 -15.94 2.26 15.38
N ALA A 116 -16.91 1.48 14.90
CA ALA A 116 -17.74 0.65 15.78
C ALA A 116 -16.98 -0.55 16.38
N ASP A 117 -15.97 -1.05 15.66
CA ASP A 117 -15.14 -2.18 16.08
C ASP A 117 -13.66 -1.90 15.72
N PRO A 118 -12.89 -1.29 16.65
CA PRO A 118 -11.48 -1.01 16.43
C PRO A 118 -10.62 -2.24 16.16
N LYS A 119 -10.93 -3.39 16.78
CA LYS A 119 -10.18 -4.65 16.59
C LYS A 119 -10.40 -5.20 15.19
N LYS A 120 -11.62 -5.15 14.67
CA LYS A 120 -11.93 -5.55 13.29
C LYS A 120 -11.20 -4.65 12.31
N LEU A 121 -11.20 -3.34 12.54
CA LEU A 121 -10.46 -2.38 11.71
C LEU A 121 -8.96 -2.69 11.70
N ALA A 122 -8.35 -2.86 12.87
CA ALA A 122 -6.92 -3.16 13.01
C ALA A 122 -6.51 -4.42 12.23
N LYS A 123 -7.28 -5.51 12.37
CA LYS A 123 -7.05 -6.76 11.62
C LYS A 123 -7.24 -6.59 10.12
N HIS A 124 -8.23 -5.81 9.69
CA HIS A 124 -8.47 -5.54 8.29
C HIS A 124 -7.28 -4.78 7.66
N LEU A 125 -6.83 -3.70 8.30
CA LEU A 125 -5.70 -2.90 7.82
C LEU A 125 -4.39 -3.68 7.84
N ASP A 126 -4.15 -4.53 8.83
CA ASP A 126 -3.00 -5.44 8.85
C ASP A 126 -3.05 -6.46 7.70
N THR A 127 -4.24 -7.02 7.43
CA THR A 127 -4.43 -7.93 6.29
C THR A 127 -4.14 -7.23 4.96
N LEU A 128 -4.57 -5.97 4.80
CA LEU A 128 -4.28 -5.18 3.59
C LEU A 128 -2.77 -4.96 3.40
N ARG A 129 -2.06 -4.66 4.49
CA ARG A 129 -0.60 -4.45 4.46
C ARG A 129 0.20 -5.72 4.23
N THR A 130 -0.31 -6.88 4.67
CA THR A 130 0.40 -8.17 4.59
C THR A 130 0.05 -9.01 3.35
N ARG A 131 -0.99 -8.64 2.59
CA ARG A 131 -1.46 -9.42 1.43
C ARG A 131 -0.42 -9.67 0.33
N LYS A 132 0.73 -8.97 0.31
CA LYS A 132 1.83 -9.22 -0.63
C LYS A 132 3.13 -9.79 -0.02
N THR A 133 3.13 -10.29 1.23
CA THR A 133 4.31 -11.03 1.74
C THR A 133 4.35 -12.51 1.29
N LYS A 134 3.32 -13.01 0.59
CA LYS A 134 3.29 -14.36 0.00
C LYS A 134 2.93 -14.30 -1.48
N VAL A 135 3.94 -14.18 -2.33
CA VAL A 135 3.90 -14.80 -3.66
C VAL A 135 4.77 -16.05 -3.53
N PRO A 136 4.24 -17.28 -3.70
CA PRO A 136 5.06 -18.47 -3.71
C PRO A 136 5.95 -18.45 -4.96
N ALA A 137 7.20 -18.89 -4.78
CA ALA A 137 8.19 -19.11 -5.82
C ALA A 137 7.71 -20.09 -6.90
#